data_AF-A0A7W7WVV6-F1
#
_entry.id   AF-A0A7W7WVV6-F1
#
_cell.length_a   1.000
_cell.length_b   1.000
_cell.length_c   1.000
_cell.angle_alpha   90.00
_cell.angle_beta   90.00
_cell.angle_gamma   90.00
#
_symmetry.space_group_name_H-M   'P 1'
#
loop_
_entity.id
_entity.type
_entity.pdbx_description
1 polymer ?
#
loop_
_entity_poly.entity_id
_entity_poly.type
_entity_poly.pdbx_seq_one_letter_code
_entity_poly.pdbx_strand_id
1 'polypeptide(L)'
;MRHHHLDVDVTGRQETARTRHGVEVVAPYPDSEVVRFCSAVPGRLRGNPHRCKPLPHAAFAGTGLVPDHVLHRATKGGFDAIA
;
A
#
# COMPACT_ATOMS: atom_id res chain seq x y z
N MET A 1 -15.35 -1.12 -25.55
CA MET A 1 -14.58 -0.26 -24.62
C MET A 1 -13.47 -1.12 -24.03
N ARG A 2 -12.20 -0.81 -24.30
CA ARG A 2 -11.05 -1.60 -23.84
C ARG A 2 -10.59 -1.05 -22.48
N HIS A 3 -10.73 -1.84 -21.43
CA HIS A 3 -10.09 -1.56 -20.15
C HIS A 3 -8.58 -1.76 -20.33
N HIS A 4 -7.81 -0.67 -20.34
CA HIS A 4 -6.36 -0.74 -20.24
C HIS A 4 -6.02 -1.14 -18.79
N HIS A 5 -5.79 -2.43 -18.57
CA HIS A 5 -5.12 -2.90 -17.37
C HIS A 5 -3.66 -2.48 -17.49
N LEU A 6 -3.25 -1.44 -16.77
CA LEU A 6 -1.85 -1.15 -16.51
C LEU A 6 -1.35 -2.20 -15.51
N ASP A 7 -1.23 -3.45 -15.95
CA ASP A 7 -0.47 -4.44 -15.21
C ASP A 7 0.99 -4.03 -15.31
N VAL A 8 1.51 -3.45 -14.23
CA VAL A 8 2.94 -3.54 -13.95
C VAL A 8 3.27 -5.03 -14.02
N ASP A 9 4.21 -5.44 -14.87
CA ASP A 9 4.65 -6.84 -14.97
C ASP A 9 5.27 -7.29 -13.63
N VAL A 10 4.41 -7.72 -12.71
CA VAL A 10 4.78 -8.23 -11.39
C VAL A 10 5.44 -9.60 -11.54
N THR A 11 4.98 -10.37 -12.54
CA THR A 11 5.48 -11.72 -12.87
C THR A 11 6.96 -11.70 -13.23
N GLY A 12 7.39 -10.80 -14.13
CA GLY A 12 8.79 -10.70 -14.52
C GLY A 12 9.73 -10.29 -13.37
N ARG A 13 9.24 -9.49 -12.40
CA ARG A 13 10.01 -9.13 -11.20
C ARG A 13 10.12 -10.28 -10.21
N GLN A 14 9.04 -11.04 -10.00
CA GLN A 14 9.07 -12.23 -9.14
C GLN A 14 10.00 -13.29 -9.70
N GLU A 15 9.94 -13.53 -11.01
CA GLU A 15 10.82 -14.48 -11.69
C GLU A 15 12.29 -14.04 -11.59
N THR A 16 12.59 -12.76 -11.79
CA THR A 16 13.95 -12.23 -11.62
C THR A 16 14.47 -12.41 -10.19
N ALA A 17 13.65 -12.09 -9.18
CA ALA A 17 14.03 -12.25 -7.78
C ALA A 17 14.32 -13.72 -7.42
N ARG A 18 13.49 -14.64 -7.92
CA ARG A 18 13.66 -16.07 -7.66
C ARG A 18 14.87 -16.65 -8.40
N THR A 19 15.01 -16.36 -9.69
CA THR A 19 16.05 -16.97 -10.54
C THR A 19 17.43 -16.36 -10.33
N ARG A 20 17.53 -15.04 -10.11
CA ARG A 20 18.82 -14.36 -9.96
C ARG A 20 19.27 -14.20 -8.52
N HIS A 21 18.34 -14.17 -7.57
CA HIS A 21 18.64 -13.86 -6.18
C HIS A 21 18.17 -14.94 -5.20
N GLY A 22 17.46 -15.98 -5.66
CA GLY A 22 16.94 -17.03 -4.78
C GLY A 22 15.89 -16.54 -3.79
N VAL A 23 15.25 -15.39 -4.06
CA VAL A 23 14.29 -14.75 -3.16
C VAL A 23 12.87 -14.93 -3.69
N GLU A 24 11.98 -15.37 -2.82
CA GLU A 24 10.54 -15.36 -3.06
C GLU A 24 9.95 -13.99 -2.70
N VAL A 25 9.38 -13.30 -3.69
CA VAL A 25 8.77 -11.98 -3.48
C VAL A 25 7.29 -12.15 -3.19
N VAL A 26 6.90 -11.77 -1.97
CA VAL A 26 5.52 -11.73 -1.50
C VAL A 26 5.06 -10.27 -1.37
N ALA A 27 3.84 -9.97 -1.84
CA ALA A 27 3.22 -8.65 -1.73
C ALA A 27 1.83 -8.80 -1.07
N PRO A 28 1.73 -8.67 0.27
CA PRO A 28 0.47 -8.91 0.98
C PRO A 28 -0.63 -7.87 0.71
N TYR A 29 -0.27 -6.61 0.46
CA TYR A 29 -1.24 -5.53 0.25
C TYR A 29 -2.11 -5.65 -1.02
N PRO A 30 -1.56 -6.06 -2.19
CA PRO A 30 -2.38 -6.32 -3.37
C PRO A 30 -3.14 -7.65 -3.32
N ASP A 31 -3.19 -8.35 -2.18
CA ASP A 31 -4.03 -9.54 -2.02
C ASP A 31 -5.51 -9.22 -2.29
N SER A 32 -6.22 -10.16 -2.94
CA SER A 32 -7.59 -9.95 -3.38
C SER A 32 -8.57 -9.75 -2.22
N GLU A 33 -8.37 -10.40 -1.08
CA GLU A 33 -9.23 -10.23 0.10
C GLU A 33 -8.97 -8.87 0.74
N VAL A 34 -7.71 -8.46 0.85
CA VAL A 34 -7.33 -7.13 1.36
C VAL A 34 -7.92 -6.02 0.49
N VAL A 35 -7.83 -6.15 -0.83
CA VAL A 35 -8.39 -5.17 -1.78
C VAL A 35 -9.91 -5.11 -1.68
N ARG A 36 -10.59 -6.25 -1.62
CA ARG A 36 -12.06 -6.32 -1.48
C ARG A 36 -12.51 -5.69 -0.17
N PHE A 37 -11.85 -6.01 0.94
CA PHE A 37 -12.15 -5.42 2.24
C PHE A 37 -11.99 -3.90 2.23
N CYS A 38 -10.85 -3.40 1.73
CA CYS A 38 -10.61 -1.96 1.63
C CYS A 38 -11.62 -1.24 0.72
N SER A 39 -12.06 -1.91 -0.35
CA SER A 39 -13.02 -1.35 -1.30
C SER A 39 -14.46 -1.33 -0.79
N ALA A 40 -14.80 -2.22 0.16
CA ALA A 40 -16.09 -2.22 0.83
C ALA A 40 -16.26 -1.04 1.81
N VAL A 41 -15.16 -0.42 2.26
CA VAL A 41 -15.21 0.76 3.14
C VAL A 41 -15.73 1.98 2.35
N PRO A 42 -16.76 2.69 2.84
CA PRO A 42 -17.28 3.89 2.18
C PRO A 42 -16.20 4.91 1.85
N GLY A 43 -16.30 5.56 0.69
CA GLY A 43 -15.34 6.56 0.18
C GLY A 43 -14.92 7.61 1.22
N ARG A 44 -15.90 8.19 1.92
CA ARG A 44 -15.68 9.20 2.97
C ARG A 44 -14.87 8.71 4.18
N LEU A 45 -14.83 7.39 4.42
CA LEU A 45 -14.11 6.77 5.54
C LEU A 45 -12.72 6.29 5.13
N ARG A 46 -12.49 6.05 3.82
CA ARG A 46 -11.18 5.64 3.29
C ARG A 46 -10.31 6.79 2.79
N GLY A 47 -10.82 8.02 2.73
CA GLY A 47 -10.09 9.23 2.37
C GLY A 47 -9.99 10.21 3.54
N ASN A 48 -8.86 10.89 3.68
CA ASN A 48 -8.66 11.98 4.64
C ASN A 48 -7.71 13.03 4.05
N PRO A 49 -8.11 14.31 3.93
CA PRO A 49 -7.27 15.35 3.31
C PRO A 49 -6.00 15.69 4.11
N HIS A 50 -5.99 15.38 5.41
CA HIS A 50 -4.87 15.66 6.31
C HIS A 50 -4.01 14.42 6.60
N ARG A 51 -4.40 13.24 6.07
CA ARG A 51 -3.69 11.99 6.35
C ARG A 51 -3.65 11.06 5.15
N CYS A 52 -2.43 10.78 4.70
CA CYS A 52 -2.20 9.69 3.77
C CYS A 52 -2.49 8.33 4.43
N LYS A 53 -3.02 7.38 3.64
CA LYS A 53 -3.27 5.98 4.04
C LYS A 53 -4.04 5.84 5.38
N PRO A 54 -5.27 6.38 5.47
CA PRO A 54 -6.04 6.37 6.72
C PRO A 54 -6.44 4.96 7.17
N LEU A 55 -6.70 4.02 6.25
CA LEU A 55 -7.14 2.67 6.60
C LEU A 55 -6.03 1.84 7.31
N PRO A 56 -4.79 1.75 6.78
CA PRO A 56 -3.71 1.12 7.54
C PRO A 56 -3.45 1.79 8.88
N HIS A 57 -3.49 3.12 8.96
CA HIS A 57 -3.30 3.81 10.23
C HIS A 57 -4.35 3.39 11.26
N ALA A 58 -5.63 3.37 10.88
CA ALA A 58 -6.72 2.94 11.75
C ALA A 58 -6.60 1.46 12.15
N ALA A 59 -6.14 0.59 11.24
CA ALA A 59 -5.99 -0.84 11.50
C ALA A 59 -4.91 -1.17 12.55
N PHE A 60 -3.87 -0.34 12.67
CA PHE A 60 -2.74 -0.57 13.57
C PHE A 60 -2.73 0.34 14.80
N ALA A 61 -3.50 1.42 14.82
CA ALA A 61 -3.57 2.34 15.95
C ALA A 61 -4.01 1.62 17.24
N GLY A 62 -3.28 1.82 18.34
CA GLY A 62 -3.58 1.21 19.63
C GLY A 62 -3.33 -0.31 19.72
N THR A 63 -2.86 -0.95 18.65
CA THR A 63 -2.57 -2.41 18.67
C THR A 63 -1.26 -2.75 19.38
N GLY A 64 -0.34 -1.78 19.51
CA GLY A 64 1.02 -2.01 20.01
C GLY A 64 1.94 -2.74 19.01
N LEU A 65 1.43 -3.20 17.86
CA LEU A 65 2.22 -3.91 16.85
C LEU A 65 3.16 -2.99 16.08
N VAL A 66 2.77 -1.72 15.93
CA VAL A 66 3.58 -0.69 15.26
C VAL A 66 3.75 0.47 16.25
N PRO A 67 4.99 0.89 16.55
CA PRO A 67 5.21 2.05 17.40
C PRO A 67 4.52 3.30 16.84
N ASP A 68 3.94 4.13 17.71
CA ASP A 68 3.16 5.30 17.29
C ASP A 68 3.95 6.23 16.37
N HIS A 69 5.22 6.49 16.67
CA HIS A 69 6.04 7.36 15.83
C HIS A 69 6.20 6.84 14.38
N VAL A 70 6.13 5.52 14.16
CA VAL A 70 6.13 4.91 12.83
C VAL A 70 4.76 5.06 12.16
N LEU A 71 3.66 4.90 12.91
CA LEU A 71 2.29 5.12 12.41
C LEU A 71 2.00 6.58 12.03
N HIS A 72 2.72 7.52 12.62
CA HIS A 72 2.62 8.95 12.35
C HIS A 72 3.68 9.46 11.38
N ARG A 73 4.59 8.60 10.92
CA ARG A 73 5.65 8.99 9.97
C ARG A 73 5.07 9.34 8.61
N ALA A 74 5.48 10.48 8.07
CA ALA A 74 5.21 10.83 6.67
C ALA A 74 5.90 9.83 5.72
N THR A 75 5.11 9.18 4.86
CA THR A 75 5.59 8.11 3.95
C THR A 75 6.62 8.57 2.93
N LYS A 76 6.66 9.88 2.64
CA LYS A 76 7.65 10.58 1.83
C LYS A 76 7.86 11.96 2.46
N GLY A 77 9.09 12.51 2.40
CA GLY A 77 9.27 13.96 2.61
C GLY A 77 8.38 14.73 1.62
N GLY A 78 8.05 15.98 1.94
CA GLY A 78 7.28 16.85 1.06
C GLY A 78 7.86 16.78 -0.35
N PHE A 79 7.02 16.45 -1.34
CA PHE A 79 7.39 16.64 -2.74
C PHE A 79 7.15 18.12 -3.03
N ASP A 80 7.91 19.00 -2.37
CA ASP A 80 7.88 20.44 -2.62
C ASP A 80 8.68 20.68 -3.90
N ALA A 81 8.12 20.26 -5.04
CA ALA A 81 8.48 20.83 -6.32
C ALA A 81 7.86 22.22 -6.38
N ILE A 82 8.49 23.17 -5.69
CA ILE A 82 8.55 24.63 -5.89
C ILE A 82 9.26 25.17 -4.63
N ALA A 83 10.52 25.57 -4.79
CA ALA A 83 11.19 26.52 -3.91
C ALA A 83 11.12 27.90 -4.57
#